data_AF-A0A9X5BKE7-F1
#
_entry.id   AF-A0A9X5BKE7-F1
#
_cell.length_a   1.000
_cell.length_b   1.000
_cell.length_c   1.000
_cell.angle_alpha   90.00
_cell.angle_beta   90.00
_cell.angle_gamma   90.00
#
_symmetry.space_group_name_H-M   'P 1'
#
loop_
_entity.id
_entity.type
_entity.pdbx_description
1 polymer ?
#
loop_
_entity_poly.entity_id
_entity_poly.type
_entity_poly.pdbx_seq_one_letter_code
_entity_poly.pdbx_strand_id
1 'polypeptide(L)'
;MGNDIKCMYFNHRFKDKPQGKQCGWVQKSLTQVNITIENLADALVHGASFKPGVLAGGNKAENWIEQQLFGLDFDDGIRIEEAYNKVISLGITPCFMYTTFSHKEEHHKFRMIFCNDAVITDGNIRDKLQATLMGIIGGIDEVCFNRDRLFFGGKGHTVLYPDYDTRINAESIIEKYWNDEFEQYISNAKPKSKKKKDSTAAGIKNKGIDTAKERPTYENLNVKAIKEHDIEYLRKVLAHDPIEFENKNEFWDYIYSELDIAELIDIDDPRSFCCVLHDDHNPSANIFTTQNGIQKYRCCSENLTLNIKQLIELLGDFKSEYKAIQFIMNIYNLSIKESQWSIEQRENIDLMISNITLNKFKELCPQADKNIKYAKDTFLMMLSIARNNIYSEKFSNNDGEIVFYVTNKKLSEYLGKSNSQKKIDKVSKYVKMLVYHDLIRILDNDQIPKELLKNALKYTNGNKNRANFYAIPSWVIQQLNTIENNGVRWKEKGYRIAGVSFDMFYRSEGFDVAASIYPQYKKKKNEYGEIVDRSTTKASDERTLKISEIILQCIQRKGYCTEKEVVYILGNKYRYEVTETQIKRCLNEIMDLYGLKKVKANKALKEQYHIKSNGYPNIIIEDVA
;
A
#
# COMPACT_ATOMS: atom_id res chain seq x y z
N MET A 1 -28.53 -38.22 -1.91
CA MET A 1 -27.61 -37.89 -3.03
C MET A 1 -26.20 -38.21 -2.55
N GLY A 2 -25.34 -38.79 -3.38
CA GLY A 2 -23.98 -39.12 -2.96
C GLY A 2 -23.15 -37.88 -2.63
N ASN A 3 -22.10 -38.03 -1.82
CA ASN A 3 -21.09 -36.99 -1.58
C ASN A 3 -20.07 -36.88 -2.73
N ASP A 4 -20.28 -37.62 -3.82
CA ASP A 4 -19.50 -37.51 -5.05
C ASP A 4 -19.81 -36.20 -5.78
N ILE A 5 -18.77 -35.38 -5.94
CA ILE A 5 -18.83 -34.12 -6.68
C ILE A 5 -17.81 -34.12 -7.81
N LYS A 6 -18.08 -33.31 -8.83
CA LYS A 6 -17.13 -33.03 -9.91
C LYS A 6 -16.38 -31.74 -9.64
N CYS A 7 -15.06 -31.77 -9.82
CA CYS A 7 -14.21 -30.58 -9.73
C CYS A 7 -12.93 -30.77 -10.54
N MET A 8 -12.14 -29.71 -10.70
CA MET A 8 -10.76 -29.83 -11.20
C MET A 8 -9.84 -30.09 -10.02
N TYR A 9 -9.05 -31.16 -10.04
CA TYR A 9 -8.27 -31.60 -8.89
C TYR A 9 -6.85 -32.00 -9.27
N PHE A 10 -5.90 -31.76 -8.37
CA PHE A 10 -4.53 -32.22 -8.47
C PHE A 10 -4.06 -32.80 -7.14
N ASN A 11 -3.84 -34.12 -7.10
CA ASN A 11 -3.56 -34.90 -5.89
C ASN A 11 -2.12 -34.76 -5.35
N HIS A 12 -1.38 -33.71 -5.71
CA HIS A 12 -0.04 -33.51 -5.17
C HIS A 12 -0.10 -32.74 -3.86
N ARG A 13 0.21 -33.45 -2.76
CA ARG A 13 0.20 -32.96 -1.38
C ARG A 13 1.47 -32.18 -1.06
N PHE A 14 1.44 -30.87 -1.31
CA PHE A 14 2.58 -30.00 -1.01
C PHE A 14 2.74 -29.78 0.49
N LYS A 15 4.00 -29.69 0.97
CA LYS A 15 4.30 -29.29 2.36
C LYS A 15 4.24 -27.78 2.57
N ASP A 16 4.59 -27.03 1.53
CA ASP A 16 4.62 -25.57 1.52
C ASP A 16 3.79 -25.03 0.35
N LYS A 17 3.28 -23.80 0.47
CA LYS A 17 2.51 -23.16 -0.58
C LYS A 17 3.30 -23.14 -1.89
N PRO A 18 2.78 -23.69 -3.01
CA PRO A 18 3.44 -23.62 -4.31
C PRO A 18 3.82 -22.18 -4.70
N GLN A 19 5.03 -21.98 -5.23
CA GLN A 19 5.48 -20.67 -5.73
C GLN A 19 6.10 -20.75 -7.13
N GLY A 20 5.99 -19.66 -7.90
CA GLY A 20 6.64 -19.50 -9.20
C GLY A 20 6.31 -20.63 -10.18
N LYS A 21 7.33 -21.41 -10.59
CA LYS A 21 7.18 -22.53 -11.53
C LYS A 21 6.22 -23.62 -11.02
N GLN A 22 6.13 -23.83 -9.71
CA GLN A 22 5.21 -24.82 -9.12
C GLN A 22 3.75 -24.41 -9.33
N CYS A 23 3.42 -23.12 -9.28
CA CYS A 23 2.06 -22.66 -9.59
C CYS A 23 1.67 -22.98 -11.05
N GLY A 24 2.61 -22.79 -11.98
CA GLY A 24 2.42 -23.15 -13.38
C GLY A 24 2.28 -24.66 -13.59
N TRP A 25 2.95 -25.47 -12.77
CA TRP A 25 2.79 -26.93 -12.77
C TRP A 25 1.40 -27.34 -12.27
N VAL A 26 0.97 -26.82 -11.11
CA VAL A 26 -0.36 -27.09 -10.56
C VAL A 26 -1.45 -26.78 -11.57
N GLN A 27 -1.42 -25.60 -12.20
CA GLN A 27 -2.45 -25.24 -13.19
C GLN A 27 -2.47 -26.19 -14.40
N LYS A 28 -1.32 -26.70 -14.85
CA LYS A 28 -1.25 -27.64 -15.98
C LYS A 28 -1.64 -29.07 -15.60
N SER A 29 -1.60 -29.41 -14.32
CA SER A 29 -1.82 -30.77 -13.82
C SER A 29 -3.20 -30.98 -13.19
N LEU A 30 -4.03 -29.94 -13.11
CA LEU A 30 -5.43 -30.06 -12.71
C LEU A 30 -6.22 -30.86 -13.77
N THR A 31 -6.93 -31.89 -13.32
CA THR A 31 -7.78 -32.74 -14.16
C THR A 31 -9.18 -32.81 -13.59
N GLN A 32 -10.20 -32.98 -14.44
CA GLN A 32 -11.55 -33.26 -13.97
C GLN A 32 -11.59 -34.61 -13.26
N VAL A 33 -12.16 -34.65 -12.06
CA VAL A 33 -12.35 -35.88 -11.27
C VAL A 33 -13.74 -35.93 -10.67
N ASN A 34 -14.24 -37.15 -10.43
CA ASN A 34 -15.29 -37.40 -9.46
C ASN A 34 -14.61 -37.77 -8.13
N ILE A 35 -14.90 -37.02 -7.07
CA ILE A 35 -14.29 -37.23 -5.74
C ILE A 35 -15.35 -36.98 -4.67
N THR A 36 -15.29 -37.73 -3.58
CA THR A 36 -16.17 -37.44 -2.44
C THR A 36 -15.72 -36.18 -1.70
N ILE A 37 -16.65 -35.43 -1.09
CA ILE A 37 -16.34 -34.23 -0.32
C ILE A 37 -15.34 -34.53 0.82
N GLU A 38 -15.45 -35.69 1.46
CA GLU A 38 -14.54 -36.16 2.52
C GLU A 38 -13.11 -36.32 2.03
N ASN A 39 -12.94 -37.02 0.90
CA ASN A 39 -11.63 -37.27 0.31
C ASN A 39 -10.99 -35.98 -0.21
N LEU A 40 -11.80 -35.06 -0.73
CA LEU A 40 -11.34 -33.73 -1.11
C LEU A 40 -10.89 -32.94 0.13
N ALA A 41 -11.68 -32.93 1.20
CA ALA A 41 -11.34 -32.23 2.44
C ALA A 41 -10.02 -32.75 3.04
N ASP A 42 -9.86 -34.08 3.15
CA ASP A 42 -8.60 -34.71 3.60
C ASP A 42 -7.41 -34.29 2.72
N ALA A 43 -7.58 -34.33 1.40
CA ALA A 43 -6.50 -33.97 0.51
C ALA A 43 -6.09 -32.49 0.64
N LEU A 44 -7.05 -31.58 0.83
CA LEU A 44 -6.79 -30.14 0.95
C LEU A 44 -6.09 -29.78 2.26
N VAL A 45 -6.42 -30.42 3.40
CA VAL A 45 -5.69 -30.20 4.66
C VAL A 45 -4.26 -30.75 4.62
N HIS A 46 -3.98 -31.62 3.64
CA HIS A 46 -2.65 -32.16 3.32
C HIS A 46 -1.99 -31.49 2.10
N GLY A 47 -2.52 -30.36 1.63
CA GLY A 47 -1.82 -29.52 0.65
C GLY A 47 -2.08 -29.82 -0.81
N ALA A 48 -3.07 -30.65 -1.16
CA ALA A 48 -3.56 -30.80 -2.53
C ALA A 48 -4.21 -29.51 -3.05
N SER A 49 -4.52 -29.41 -4.34
CA SER A 49 -5.12 -28.20 -4.93
C SER A 49 -6.31 -28.54 -5.81
N PHE A 50 -7.29 -27.64 -5.87
CA PHE A 50 -8.49 -27.84 -6.67
C PHE A 50 -9.09 -26.53 -7.19
N LYS A 51 -9.94 -26.63 -8.23
CA LYS A 51 -10.89 -25.58 -8.61
C LYS A 51 -12.30 -26.12 -8.37
N PRO A 52 -13.21 -25.34 -7.75
CA PRO A 52 -14.56 -25.81 -7.51
C PRO A 52 -15.37 -26.01 -8.79
N GLY A 53 -15.15 -25.14 -9.79
CA GLY A 53 -15.77 -25.25 -11.11
C GLY A 53 -15.07 -26.30 -11.99
N VAL A 54 -15.86 -27.03 -12.75
CA VAL A 54 -15.40 -27.96 -13.79
C VAL A 54 -15.12 -27.17 -15.06
N LEU A 55 -13.94 -27.38 -15.66
CA LEU A 55 -13.50 -26.69 -16.86
C LEU A 55 -13.25 -27.71 -17.99
N ALA A 56 -13.70 -27.41 -19.21
CA ALA A 56 -13.50 -28.26 -20.40
C ALA A 56 -12.79 -27.50 -21.52
N GLY A 57 -11.79 -28.13 -22.16
CA GLY A 57 -11.07 -27.53 -23.29
C GLY A 57 -10.02 -26.46 -22.92
N GLY A 58 -9.89 -26.10 -21.64
CA GLY A 58 -8.93 -25.13 -21.15
C GLY A 58 -8.99 -24.92 -19.63
N ASN A 59 -8.23 -23.95 -19.12
CA ASN A 59 -8.05 -23.71 -17.68
C ASN A 59 -8.48 -22.30 -17.20
N LYS A 60 -9.18 -21.55 -18.05
CA LYS A 60 -9.66 -20.19 -17.77
C LYS A 60 -11.18 -20.16 -17.52
N ALA A 61 -11.69 -19.06 -16.97
CA ALA A 61 -13.11 -18.86 -16.66
C ALA A 61 -14.06 -19.10 -17.84
N GLU A 62 -13.64 -18.78 -19.07
CA GLU A 62 -14.40 -19.03 -20.31
C GLU A 62 -14.63 -20.52 -20.62
N ASN A 63 -13.85 -21.42 -20.00
CA ASN A 63 -13.94 -22.86 -20.18
C ASN A 63 -14.82 -23.54 -19.12
N TRP A 64 -15.45 -22.76 -18.24
CA TRP A 64 -16.31 -23.26 -17.17
C TRP A 64 -17.59 -23.87 -17.74
N ILE A 65 -17.95 -25.05 -17.24
CA ILE A 65 -19.14 -25.79 -17.71
C ILE A 65 -20.18 -26.03 -16.61
N GLU A 66 -19.74 -26.37 -15.39
CA GLU A 66 -20.62 -26.68 -14.27
C GLU A 66 -19.88 -26.51 -12.93
N GLN A 67 -20.62 -26.29 -11.84
CA GLN A 67 -20.06 -26.18 -10.49
C GLN A 67 -21.11 -26.59 -9.45
N GLN A 68 -20.66 -27.29 -8.42
CA GLN A 68 -21.48 -27.60 -7.23
C GLN A 68 -20.83 -27.10 -5.93
N LEU A 69 -19.50 -27.05 -5.89
CA LEU A 69 -18.77 -26.53 -4.73
C LEU A 69 -18.52 -25.02 -4.85
N PHE A 70 -18.57 -24.30 -3.73
CA PHE A 70 -18.29 -22.87 -3.65
C PHE A 70 -17.29 -22.62 -2.53
N GLY A 71 -16.15 -22.02 -2.85
CA GLY A 71 -15.09 -21.73 -1.88
C GLY A 71 -15.00 -20.25 -1.58
N LEU A 72 -14.77 -19.91 -0.32
CA LEU A 72 -14.42 -18.57 0.15
C LEU A 72 -13.04 -18.58 0.79
N ASP A 73 -12.20 -17.59 0.46
CA ASP A 73 -10.81 -17.45 0.94
C ASP A 73 -10.73 -16.30 1.95
N PHE A 74 -10.28 -16.60 3.17
CA PHE A 74 -10.11 -15.64 4.26
C PHE A 74 -8.62 -15.48 4.56
N ASP A 75 -8.11 -14.26 4.35
CA ASP A 75 -6.67 -13.97 4.41
C ASP A 75 -6.26 -13.13 5.62
N ASP A 76 -7.15 -12.33 6.21
CA ASP A 76 -6.97 -11.62 7.50
C ASP A 76 -8.30 -10.98 7.93
N GLY A 77 -8.50 -10.71 9.23
CA GLY A 77 -9.60 -9.85 9.72
C GLY A 77 -10.87 -10.53 10.29
N ILE A 78 -10.97 -11.86 10.30
CA ILE A 78 -12.03 -12.59 11.02
C ILE A 78 -11.48 -13.92 11.57
N ARG A 79 -11.86 -14.31 12.79
CA ARG A 79 -11.44 -15.61 13.35
C ARG A 79 -12.25 -16.76 12.74
N ILE A 80 -11.71 -17.97 12.81
CA ILE A 80 -12.36 -19.18 12.25
C ILE A 80 -13.73 -19.40 12.88
N GLU A 81 -13.81 -19.34 14.22
CA GLU A 81 -15.03 -19.54 14.98
C GLU A 81 -16.06 -18.45 14.68
N GLU A 82 -15.61 -17.19 14.56
CA GLU A 82 -16.48 -16.05 14.25
C GLU A 82 -17.10 -16.17 12.86
N ALA A 83 -16.31 -16.54 11.84
CA ALA A 83 -16.80 -16.77 10.49
C ALA A 83 -17.79 -17.93 10.44
N TYR A 84 -17.49 -19.03 11.13
CA TYR A 84 -18.41 -20.17 11.25
C TYR A 84 -19.72 -19.78 11.93
N ASN A 85 -19.66 -19.13 13.10
CA ASN A 85 -20.85 -18.71 13.84
C ASN A 85 -21.70 -17.71 13.03
N LYS A 86 -21.06 -16.82 12.27
CA LYS A 86 -21.76 -15.90 11.37
C LYS A 86 -22.59 -16.63 10.33
N VAL A 87 -22.04 -17.60 9.61
CA VAL A 87 -22.80 -18.35 8.58
C VAL A 87 -23.91 -19.20 9.18
N ILE A 88 -23.65 -19.84 10.33
CA ILE A 88 -24.68 -20.59 11.05
C ILE A 88 -25.82 -19.69 11.51
N SER A 89 -25.54 -18.47 11.99
CA SER A 89 -26.59 -17.49 12.36
C SER A 89 -27.48 -17.07 11.19
N LEU A 90 -26.97 -17.17 9.96
CA LEU A 90 -27.72 -16.92 8.72
C LEU A 90 -28.47 -18.17 8.23
N GLY A 91 -28.39 -19.29 8.95
CA GLY A 91 -28.95 -20.58 8.54
C GLY A 91 -28.23 -21.19 7.33
N ILE A 92 -26.94 -20.87 7.14
CA ILE A 92 -26.11 -21.40 6.05
C ILE A 92 -24.99 -22.23 6.67
N THR A 93 -24.96 -23.52 6.37
CA THR A 93 -23.95 -24.42 6.92
C THR A 93 -22.92 -24.76 5.82
N PRO A 94 -21.61 -24.62 6.08
CA PRO A 94 -20.56 -25.07 5.16
C PRO A 94 -20.36 -26.59 5.29
N CYS A 95 -19.87 -27.22 4.23
CA CYS A 95 -19.55 -28.65 4.25
C CYS A 95 -18.30 -28.94 5.07
N PHE A 96 -17.32 -28.05 4.97
CA PHE A 96 -16.11 -28.08 5.79
C PHE A 96 -15.32 -26.79 5.64
N MET A 97 -14.36 -26.62 6.55
CA MET A 97 -13.37 -25.55 6.54
C MET A 97 -11.96 -26.14 6.67
N TYR A 98 -10.95 -25.41 6.20
CA TYR A 98 -9.55 -25.78 6.41
C TYR A 98 -8.63 -24.57 6.43
N THR A 99 -7.57 -24.64 7.23
CA THR A 99 -6.54 -23.59 7.30
C THR A 99 -5.64 -23.61 6.07
N THR A 100 -5.21 -22.44 5.59
CA THR A 100 -4.27 -22.34 4.46
C THR A 100 -2.82 -22.60 4.89
N PHE A 101 -1.89 -22.77 3.95
CA PHE A 101 -0.46 -22.95 4.24
C PHE A 101 0.18 -21.86 5.11
N SER A 102 -0.36 -20.64 5.05
CA SER A 102 0.14 -19.45 5.75
C SER A 102 -0.63 -19.12 7.03
N HIS A 103 -1.54 -20.00 7.46
CA HIS A 103 -2.28 -19.84 8.71
C HIS A 103 -1.35 -19.82 9.93
N LYS A 104 -1.69 -18.99 10.91
CA LYS A 104 -1.13 -18.97 12.27
C LYS A 104 -2.27 -18.67 13.25
N GLU A 105 -2.13 -19.08 14.51
CA GLU A 105 -3.14 -18.82 15.55
C GLU A 105 -3.38 -17.31 15.76
N GLU A 106 -2.33 -16.49 15.66
CA GLU A 106 -2.45 -15.04 15.76
C GLU A 106 -3.00 -14.37 14.49
N HIS A 107 -3.04 -15.08 13.35
CA HIS A 107 -3.51 -14.59 12.05
C HIS A 107 -4.27 -15.69 11.29
N HIS A 108 -5.57 -15.77 11.54
CA HIS A 108 -6.43 -16.81 10.99
C HIS A 108 -6.57 -16.67 9.47
N LYS A 109 -5.94 -17.59 8.73
CA LYS A 109 -6.11 -17.77 7.28
C LYS A 109 -6.74 -19.11 6.96
N PHE A 110 -7.92 -19.13 6.38
CA PHE A 110 -8.67 -20.36 6.17
C PHE A 110 -9.61 -20.24 4.97
N ARG A 111 -10.18 -21.37 4.59
CA ARG A 111 -11.16 -21.46 3.51
C ARG A 111 -12.40 -22.18 4.00
N MET A 112 -13.53 -21.73 3.51
CA MET A 112 -14.84 -22.29 3.81
C MET A 112 -15.48 -22.80 2.52
N ILE A 113 -15.88 -24.06 2.51
CA ILE A 113 -16.41 -24.73 1.32
C ILE A 113 -17.89 -25.06 1.54
N PHE A 114 -18.74 -24.66 0.60
CA PHE A 114 -20.15 -24.98 0.53
C PHE A 114 -20.42 -25.90 -0.66
N CYS A 115 -21.45 -26.73 -0.56
CA CYS A 115 -21.92 -27.57 -1.64
C CYS A 115 -23.38 -27.24 -1.94
N ASN A 116 -23.69 -26.90 -3.19
CA ASN A 116 -25.06 -26.67 -3.61
C ASN A 116 -25.81 -28.00 -3.77
N ASP A 117 -27.09 -28.02 -3.44
CA ASP A 117 -27.97 -29.18 -3.54
C ASP A 117 -28.08 -29.74 -4.98
N ALA A 118 -28.02 -28.87 -5.98
CA ALA A 118 -27.98 -29.21 -7.40
C ALA A 118 -26.70 -28.72 -8.10
N VAL A 119 -26.33 -29.38 -9.20
CA VAL A 119 -25.24 -28.92 -10.08
C VAL A 119 -25.69 -27.66 -10.83
N ILE A 120 -24.92 -26.58 -10.73
CA ILE A 120 -25.21 -25.32 -11.41
C ILE A 120 -24.46 -25.27 -12.74
N THR A 121 -25.20 -25.16 -13.85
CA THR A 121 -24.68 -24.97 -15.21
C THR A 121 -24.93 -23.56 -15.75
N ASP A 122 -25.80 -22.78 -15.10
CA ASP A 122 -26.00 -21.36 -15.42
C ASP A 122 -24.94 -20.50 -14.71
N GLY A 123 -24.07 -19.90 -15.51
CA GLY A 123 -23.00 -19.04 -15.01
C GLY A 123 -23.49 -17.79 -14.26
N ASN A 124 -24.66 -17.25 -14.60
CA ASN A 124 -25.22 -16.09 -13.91
C ASN A 124 -25.70 -16.46 -12.51
N ILE A 125 -26.38 -17.61 -12.37
CA ILE A 125 -26.79 -18.13 -11.06
C ILE A 125 -25.56 -18.41 -10.21
N ARG A 126 -24.53 -19.05 -10.79
CA ARG A 126 -23.26 -19.31 -10.12
C ARG A 126 -22.60 -18.01 -9.63
N ASP A 127 -22.50 -17.00 -10.49
CA ASP A 127 -21.83 -15.73 -10.15
C ASP A 127 -22.62 -14.96 -9.08
N LYS A 128 -23.95 -14.95 -9.20
CA LYS A 128 -24.85 -14.32 -8.22
C LYS A 128 -24.79 -15.01 -6.86
N LEU A 129 -24.76 -16.34 -6.82
CA LEU A 129 -24.58 -17.10 -5.58
C LEU A 129 -23.22 -16.80 -4.93
N GLN A 130 -22.14 -16.88 -5.71
CA GLN A 130 -20.79 -16.59 -5.22
C GLN A 130 -20.69 -15.16 -4.65
N ALA A 131 -21.25 -14.17 -5.35
CA ALA A 131 -21.30 -12.79 -4.90
C ALA A 131 -22.15 -12.61 -3.63
N THR A 132 -23.29 -13.30 -3.53
CA THR A 132 -24.15 -13.28 -2.33
C THR A 132 -23.39 -13.82 -1.11
N LEU A 133 -22.74 -14.98 -1.25
CA LEU A 133 -21.95 -15.59 -0.17
C LEU A 133 -20.79 -14.68 0.25
N MET A 134 -20.11 -14.03 -0.69
CA MET A 134 -19.05 -13.06 -0.40
C MET A 134 -19.58 -11.82 0.34
N GLY A 135 -20.71 -11.28 -0.11
CA GLY A 135 -21.30 -10.07 0.44
C GLY A 135 -21.84 -10.22 1.86
N ILE A 136 -22.59 -11.30 2.15
CA ILE A 136 -23.18 -11.49 3.48
C ILE A 136 -22.14 -11.83 4.55
N ILE A 137 -21.11 -12.59 4.19
CA ILE A 137 -20.09 -13.02 5.15
C ILE A 137 -19.07 -11.89 5.39
N GLY A 138 -18.68 -11.15 4.35
CA GLY A 138 -17.70 -10.06 4.47
C GLY A 138 -16.31 -10.54 4.92
N GLY A 139 -15.29 -9.67 4.81
CA GLY A 139 -13.91 -10.04 5.20
C GLY A 139 -13.28 -11.13 4.32
N ILE A 140 -13.74 -11.26 3.07
CA ILE A 140 -13.30 -12.27 2.10
C ILE A 140 -12.42 -11.61 1.05
N ASP A 141 -11.39 -12.33 0.55
CA ASP A 141 -10.55 -11.86 -0.55
C ASP A 141 -11.41 -11.50 -1.78
N GLU A 142 -11.31 -10.24 -2.21
CA GLU A 142 -12.14 -9.62 -3.25
C GLU A 142 -12.06 -10.35 -4.60
N VAL A 143 -11.02 -11.13 -4.86
CA VAL A 143 -10.83 -11.89 -6.12
C VAL A 143 -11.38 -13.32 -6.09
N CYS A 144 -12.18 -13.69 -5.08
CA CYS A 144 -12.80 -15.02 -4.97
C CYS A 144 -13.96 -15.27 -5.97
N PHE A 145 -14.43 -14.26 -6.68
CA PHE A 145 -15.58 -14.40 -7.58
C PHE A 145 -15.29 -15.11 -8.91
N ASN A 146 -14.03 -15.33 -9.30
CA ASN A 146 -13.71 -15.89 -10.62
C ASN A 146 -14.15 -17.36 -10.76
N ARG A 147 -14.72 -17.73 -11.93
CA ARG A 147 -15.21 -19.09 -12.21
C ARG A 147 -14.10 -20.15 -12.27
N ASP A 148 -12.87 -19.74 -12.55
CA ASP A 148 -11.68 -20.59 -12.62
C ASP A 148 -10.76 -20.46 -11.40
N ARG A 149 -11.28 -19.95 -10.27
CA ARG A 149 -10.52 -19.74 -9.03
C ARG A 149 -9.87 -21.05 -8.58
N LEU A 150 -8.55 -20.99 -8.40
CA LEU A 150 -7.74 -22.06 -7.85
C LEU A 150 -7.62 -21.89 -6.34
N PHE A 151 -7.94 -22.94 -5.59
CA PHE A 151 -7.66 -23.05 -4.17
C PHE A 151 -6.51 -24.03 -3.94
N PHE A 152 -5.45 -23.53 -3.31
CA PHE A 152 -4.40 -24.37 -2.77
C PHE A 152 -4.88 -25.04 -1.48
N GLY A 153 -4.25 -26.12 -1.07
CA GLY A 153 -4.50 -26.71 0.25
C GLY A 153 -3.85 -25.90 1.37
N GLY A 154 -3.64 -26.58 2.50
CA GLY A 154 -2.85 -26.07 3.61
C GLY A 154 -2.08 -27.17 4.33
N LYS A 155 -1.61 -26.84 5.53
CA LYS A 155 -0.83 -27.72 6.41
C LYS A 155 -1.51 -27.95 7.77
N GLY A 156 -2.82 -27.71 7.83
CA GLY A 156 -3.58 -27.82 9.07
C GLY A 156 -3.73 -29.26 9.56
N HIS A 157 -3.56 -30.25 8.66
CA HIS A 157 -3.73 -31.69 8.92
C HIS A 157 -5.08 -32.12 9.50
N THR A 158 -5.98 -31.16 9.75
CA THR A 158 -7.27 -31.35 10.40
C THR A 158 -8.33 -30.59 9.61
N VAL A 159 -9.43 -31.28 9.31
CA VAL A 159 -10.62 -30.66 8.71
C VAL A 159 -11.42 -29.99 9.84
N LEU A 160 -11.82 -28.75 9.63
CA LEU A 160 -12.57 -27.96 10.60
C LEU A 160 -14.07 -28.01 10.26
N TYR A 161 -14.91 -28.17 11.28
CA TYR A 161 -16.37 -28.25 11.15
C TYR A 161 -16.87 -29.16 10.00
N PRO A 162 -16.47 -30.44 9.95
CA PRO A 162 -16.90 -31.34 8.88
C PRO A 162 -18.40 -31.67 9.01
N ASP A 163 -19.16 -31.31 8.00
CA ASP A 163 -20.56 -31.69 7.79
C ASP A 163 -20.77 -31.96 6.29
N TYR A 164 -20.26 -33.10 5.83
CA TYR A 164 -20.13 -33.39 4.40
C TYR A 164 -21.47 -33.63 3.69
N ASP A 165 -22.54 -33.89 4.44
CA ASP A 165 -23.89 -34.13 3.93
C ASP A 165 -24.70 -32.84 3.77
N THR A 166 -24.29 -31.76 4.43
CA THR A 166 -24.94 -30.45 4.31
C THR A 166 -24.94 -29.95 2.87
N ARG A 167 -26.06 -29.33 2.48
CA ARG A 167 -26.24 -28.66 1.19
C ARG A 167 -26.86 -27.29 1.37
N ILE A 168 -26.41 -26.33 0.56
CA ILE A 168 -27.06 -25.04 0.40
C ILE A 168 -27.96 -25.06 -0.85
N ASN A 169 -28.97 -24.19 -0.89
CA ASN A 169 -29.79 -24.00 -2.09
C ASN A 169 -29.55 -22.59 -2.66
N ALA A 170 -29.05 -22.55 -3.89
CA ALA A 170 -28.64 -21.33 -4.57
C ALA A 170 -29.76 -20.29 -4.64
N GLU A 171 -30.94 -20.71 -5.09
CA GLU A 171 -32.10 -19.84 -5.30
C GLU A 171 -32.57 -19.24 -3.98
N SER A 172 -32.73 -20.06 -2.95
CA SER A 172 -33.14 -19.64 -1.61
C SER A 172 -32.16 -18.65 -0.98
N ILE A 173 -30.85 -18.87 -1.12
CA ILE A 173 -29.82 -17.95 -0.61
C ILE A 173 -29.85 -16.63 -1.37
N ILE A 174 -29.90 -16.69 -2.71
CA ILE A 174 -29.96 -15.48 -3.54
C ILE A 174 -31.23 -14.69 -3.24
N GLU A 175 -32.39 -15.32 -3.19
CA GLU A 175 -33.66 -14.64 -2.93
C GLU A 175 -33.67 -13.94 -1.56
N LYS A 176 -33.18 -14.64 -0.53
CA LYS A 176 -33.20 -14.12 0.84
C LYS A 176 -32.17 -13.04 1.11
N TYR A 177 -31.00 -13.14 0.48
CA TYR A 177 -29.83 -12.37 0.88
C TYR A 177 -29.23 -11.48 -0.20
N TRP A 178 -29.69 -11.54 -1.45
CA TRP A 178 -29.14 -10.70 -2.51
C TRP A 178 -29.30 -9.20 -2.20
N ASN A 179 -28.23 -8.45 -2.41
CA ASN A 179 -28.20 -7.00 -2.39
C ASN A 179 -27.52 -6.52 -3.67
N ASP A 180 -28.05 -5.48 -4.31
CA ASP A 180 -27.50 -4.93 -5.55
C ASP A 180 -26.05 -4.43 -5.41
N GLU A 181 -25.62 -4.08 -4.20
CA GLU A 181 -24.22 -3.75 -3.92
C GLU A 181 -23.28 -4.95 -4.12
N PHE A 182 -23.78 -6.19 -4.05
CA PHE A 182 -22.98 -7.40 -4.31
C PHE A 182 -22.68 -7.59 -5.80
N GLU A 183 -23.34 -6.84 -6.69
CA GLU A 183 -23.04 -6.83 -8.13
C GLU A 183 -21.57 -6.45 -8.41
N GLN A 184 -20.91 -5.71 -7.50
CA GLN A 184 -19.49 -5.39 -7.58
C GLN A 184 -18.57 -6.63 -7.56
N TYR A 185 -19.06 -7.76 -7.04
CA TYR A 185 -18.36 -9.04 -7.01
C TYR A 185 -18.66 -9.91 -8.24
N ILE A 186 -19.31 -9.39 -9.28
CA ILE A 186 -19.50 -10.09 -10.56
C ILE A 186 -18.45 -9.58 -11.56
N SER A 187 -17.76 -10.52 -12.23
CA SER A 187 -16.58 -10.27 -13.09
C SER A 187 -16.80 -9.31 -14.28
N ASN A 188 -18.05 -8.91 -14.54
CA ASN A 188 -18.45 -8.02 -15.65
C ASN A 188 -19.12 -6.70 -15.21
N ALA A 189 -19.03 -6.31 -13.93
CA ALA A 189 -19.58 -5.03 -13.48
C ALA A 189 -18.90 -3.84 -14.20
N LYS A 190 -19.60 -3.22 -15.15
CA LYS A 190 -19.20 -1.92 -15.70
C LYS A 190 -19.27 -0.88 -14.57
N PRO A 191 -18.26 -0.01 -14.38
CA PRO A 191 -18.38 1.11 -13.46
C PRO A 191 -19.53 2.02 -13.93
N LYS A 192 -20.64 2.08 -13.19
CA LYS A 192 -21.73 3.01 -13.49
C LYS A 192 -21.22 4.44 -13.28
N SER A 193 -21.19 5.19 -14.37
CA SER A 193 -20.93 6.63 -14.40
C SER A 193 -21.91 7.37 -13.48
N LYS A 194 -21.39 8.29 -12.67
CA LYS A 194 -22.18 9.24 -11.88
C LYS A 194 -23.16 9.96 -12.82
N LYS A 195 -24.46 9.67 -12.70
CA LYS A 195 -25.48 10.52 -13.30
C LYS A 195 -25.50 11.84 -12.54
N LYS A 196 -25.13 12.93 -13.23
CA LYS A 196 -25.45 14.30 -12.86
C LYS A 196 -26.94 14.38 -12.54
N LYS A 197 -27.29 14.90 -11.36
CA LYS A 197 -28.62 15.48 -11.13
C LYS A 197 -28.65 16.81 -11.89
N ASP A 198 -29.32 16.84 -13.03
CA ASP A 198 -29.76 18.08 -13.63
C ASP A 198 -30.97 18.59 -12.83
N SER A 199 -30.85 19.84 -12.44
CA SER A 199 -31.90 20.67 -11.89
C SER A 199 -32.96 20.97 -12.96
N THR A 200 -34.21 20.60 -12.72
CA THR A 200 -35.35 21.33 -13.27
C THR A 200 -36.50 21.36 -12.26
N ALA A 201 -36.99 22.57 -12.04
CA ALA A 201 -38.16 22.88 -11.25
C ALA A 201 -39.46 22.59 -12.04
N ALA A 202 -40.55 22.58 -11.26
CA ALA A 202 -41.97 22.69 -11.63
C ALA A 202 -42.76 21.38 -11.83
N GLY A 203 -43.77 21.21 -10.98
CA GLY A 203 -44.82 20.21 -11.13
C GLY A 203 -45.73 20.05 -9.91
N ILE A 204 -46.45 21.11 -9.52
CA ILE A 204 -47.56 21.04 -8.55
C ILE A 204 -48.64 20.11 -9.11
N LYS A 205 -49.01 19.06 -8.35
CA LYS A 205 -50.38 18.49 -8.35
C LYS A 205 -50.76 18.02 -6.95
N ASN A 206 -51.78 18.69 -6.40
CA ASN A 206 -52.53 18.31 -5.21
C ASN A 206 -53.18 16.93 -5.36
N LYS A 207 -53.20 16.14 -4.28
CA LYS A 207 -54.34 15.29 -3.91
C LYS A 207 -54.22 14.79 -2.46
N GLY A 208 -55.30 14.97 -1.71
CA GLY A 208 -55.64 14.14 -0.56
C GLY A 208 -55.31 14.72 0.81
N ILE A 209 -56.27 15.48 1.36
CA ILE A 209 -56.39 15.71 2.80
C ILE A 209 -56.79 14.37 3.41
N ASP A 210 -55.96 13.83 4.30
CA ASP A 210 -56.41 12.96 5.38
C ASP A 210 -55.85 13.50 6.69
N THR A 211 -56.77 13.76 7.61
CA THR A 211 -56.58 14.43 8.89
C THR A 211 -55.63 13.66 9.80
N ALA A 212 -54.41 14.18 10.02
CA ALA A 212 -53.51 13.72 11.07
C ALA A 212 -53.64 14.65 12.29
N LYS A 213 -53.99 14.06 13.42
CA LYS A 213 -53.99 14.71 14.75
C LYS A 213 -52.61 15.29 15.03
N GLU A 214 -52.54 16.59 15.29
CA GLU A 214 -51.35 17.24 15.87
C GLU A 214 -50.96 16.53 17.17
N ARG A 215 -49.73 16.02 17.23
CA ARG A 215 -49.04 15.55 18.43
C ARG A 215 -47.62 16.14 18.42
N PRO A 216 -47.04 16.44 19.60
CA PRO A 216 -45.89 17.33 19.72
C PRO A 216 -44.65 16.72 19.06
N THR A 217 -43.99 17.49 18.20
CA THR A 217 -42.65 17.21 17.69
C THR A 217 -41.66 17.36 18.84
N TYR A 218 -41.07 16.26 19.29
CA TYR A 218 -39.97 16.28 20.24
C TYR A 218 -38.72 16.81 19.52
N GLU A 219 -38.40 18.09 19.70
CA GLU A 219 -37.20 18.71 19.13
C GLU A 219 -35.99 18.32 19.98
N ASN A 220 -35.08 17.52 19.41
CA ASN A 220 -33.84 17.14 20.08
C ASN A 220 -32.94 18.38 20.28
N LEU A 221 -32.68 18.73 21.54
CA LEU A 221 -31.99 19.97 21.91
C LEU A 221 -30.52 19.98 21.47
N ASN A 222 -29.81 18.85 21.55
CA ASN A 222 -28.43 18.74 21.08
C ASN A 222 -28.36 18.95 19.56
N VAL A 223 -29.26 18.30 18.80
CA VAL A 223 -29.34 18.48 17.34
C VAL A 223 -29.66 19.92 16.97
N LYS A 224 -30.55 20.59 17.72
CA LYS A 224 -30.84 22.01 17.55
C LYS A 224 -29.62 22.88 17.81
N ALA A 225 -28.92 22.64 18.92
CA ALA A 225 -27.71 23.37 19.26
C ALA A 225 -26.59 23.17 18.22
N ILE A 226 -26.48 21.98 17.61
CA ILE A 226 -25.55 21.74 16.49
C ILE A 226 -25.96 22.55 15.26
N LYS A 227 -27.26 22.67 14.95
CA LYS A 227 -27.77 23.48 13.82
C LYS A 227 -27.53 24.97 14.04
N GLU A 228 -27.70 25.44 15.27
CA GLU A 228 -27.57 26.85 15.66
C GLU A 228 -26.14 27.27 16.06
N HIS A 229 -25.22 26.30 16.12
CA HIS A 229 -23.82 26.46 16.55
C HIS A 229 -23.69 26.93 18.00
N ASP A 230 -24.59 26.51 18.89
CA ASP A 230 -24.55 26.84 20.31
C ASP A 230 -23.50 26.01 21.06
N ILE A 231 -22.27 26.51 21.03
CA ILE A 231 -21.11 25.90 21.67
C ILE A 231 -21.25 25.87 23.19
N GLU A 232 -21.82 26.92 23.80
CA GLU A 232 -21.90 27.02 25.27
C GLU A 232 -22.84 25.96 25.83
N TYR A 233 -23.99 25.76 25.19
CA TYR A 233 -24.93 24.69 25.52
C TYR A 233 -24.29 23.31 25.35
N LEU A 234 -23.75 23.01 24.16
CA LEU A 234 -23.19 21.68 23.88
C LEU A 234 -22.01 21.35 24.80
N ARG A 235 -21.11 22.30 25.05
CA ARG A 235 -19.99 22.11 25.97
C ARG A 235 -20.45 21.82 27.40
N LYS A 236 -21.55 22.44 27.83
CA LYS A 236 -22.14 22.20 29.16
C LYS A 236 -22.82 20.84 29.24
N VAL A 237 -23.52 20.40 28.20
CA VAL A 237 -24.25 19.12 28.18
C VAL A 237 -23.31 17.93 28.01
N LEU A 238 -22.35 18.02 27.10
CA LEU A 238 -21.34 16.98 26.86
C LEU A 238 -20.34 16.91 28.03
N ALA A 239 -19.97 18.04 28.63
CA ALA A 239 -19.17 18.13 29.85
C ALA A 239 -17.81 17.37 29.83
N HIS A 240 -17.16 17.29 28.67
CA HIS A 240 -15.83 16.66 28.54
C HIS A 240 -14.74 17.51 29.22
N ASP A 241 -13.85 16.84 29.95
CA ASP A 241 -12.64 17.44 30.51
C ASP A 241 -11.72 17.99 29.41
N PRO A 242 -10.98 19.09 29.63
CA PRO A 242 -10.06 19.60 28.63
C PRO A 242 -8.98 18.57 28.28
N ILE A 243 -8.81 18.29 26.98
CA ILE A 243 -7.75 17.40 26.46
C ILE A 243 -6.88 18.19 25.48
N GLU A 244 -5.57 18.22 25.76
CA GLU A 244 -4.57 18.79 24.86
C GLU A 244 -3.76 17.67 24.19
N PHE A 245 -3.84 17.58 22.86
CA PHE A 245 -3.13 16.58 22.06
C PHE A 245 -1.74 17.06 21.66
N GLU A 246 -0.74 16.16 21.63
CA GLU A 246 0.62 16.51 21.21
C GLU A 246 0.75 16.60 19.67
N ASN A 247 -0.17 16.00 18.91
CA ASN A 247 -0.15 16.03 17.44
C ASN A 247 -1.51 15.75 16.79
N LYS A 248 -1.58 15.97 15.47
CA LYS A 248 -2.81 15.77 14.68
C LYS A 248 -3.27 14.32 14.58
N ASN A 249 -2.37 13.34 14.61
CA ASN A 249 -2.79 11.93 14.48
C ASN A 249 -3.50 11.48 15.75
N GLU A 250 -2.96 11.80 16.92
CA GLU A 250 -3.64 11.55 18.21
C GLU A 250 -5.01 12.23 18.29
N PHE A 251 -5.08 13.50 17.85
CA PHE A 251 -6.35 14.21 17.73
C PHE A 251 -7.36 13.47 16.85
N TRP A 252 -6.95 13.01 15.65
CA TRP A 252 -7.83 12.28 14.74
C TRP A 252 -8.24 10.90 15.25
N ASP A 253 -7.31 10.18 15.86
CA ASP A 253 -7.60 8.88 16.48
C ASP A 253 -8.64 9.06 17.59
N TYR A 254 -8.50 10.07 18.45
CA TYR A 254 -9.48 10.39 19.49
C TYR A 254 -10.86 10.74 18.90
N ILE A 255 -10.92 11.62 17.89
CA ILE A 255 -12.17 12.01 17.22
C ILE A 255 -12.94 10.81 16.68
N TYR A 256 -12.25 9.81 16.14
CA TYR A 256 -12.90 8.66 15.49
C TYR A 256 -13.09 7.45 16.39
N SER A 257 -12.27 7.29 17.43
CA SER A 257 -12.28 6.10 18.30
C SER A 257 -12.88 6.33 19.67
N GLU A 258 -12.86 7.56 20.20
CA GLU A 258 -13.27 7.84 21.59
C GLU A 258 -14.57 8.65 21.68
N LEU A 259 -14.88 9.50 20.69
CA LEU A 259 -16.11 10.29 20.71
C LEU A 259 -17.36 9.45 20.36
N ASP A 260 -18.44 9.65 21.12
CA ASP A 260 -19.69 8.92 20.99
C ASP A 260 -20.75 9.73 20.22
N ILE A 261 -21.31 9.14 19.15
CA ILE A 261 -22.34 9.78 18.35
C ILE A 261 -23.67 9.84 19.11
N ALA A 262 -24.04 8.80 19.87
CA ALA A 262 -25.28 8.76 20.62
C ALA A 262 -25.29 9.81 21.73
N GLU A 263 -24.14 10.06 22.37
CA GLU A 263 -23.94 11.18 23.31
C GLU A 263 -24.11 12.53 22.59
N LEU A 264 -23.45 12.71 21.44
CA LEU A 264 -23.52 13.95 20.66
C LEU A 264 -24.95 14.36 20.32
N ILE A 265 -25.77 13.40 19.87
CA ILE A 265 -27.16 13.67 19.43
C ILE A 265 -28.19 13.31 20.49
N ASP A 266 -27.80 13.04 21.74
CA ASP A 266 -28.70 12.73 22.86
C ASP A 266 -29.75 11.63 22.55
N ILE A 267 -29.27 10.42 22.25
CA ILE A 267 -30.11 9.26 21.93
C ILE A 267 -29.83 8.10 22.89
N ASP A 268 -30.89 7.62 23.55
CA ASP A 268 -30.81 6.51 24.52
C ASP A 268 -30.61 5.13 23.87
N ASP A 269 -31.34 4.81 22.78
CA ASP A 269 -31.20 3.53 22.06
C ASP A 269 -30.57 3.75 20.68
N PRO A 270 -29.25 3.50 20.54
CA PRO A 270 -28.56 3.69 19.27
C PRO A 270 -28.97 2.70 18.19
N ARG A 271 -29.69 1.61 18.51
CA ARG A 271 -30.01 0.55 17.53
C ARG A 271 -31.11 0.95 16.56
N SER A 272 -32.01 1.85 16.95
CA SER A 272 -33.13 2.27 16.11
C SER A 272 -33.80 3.54 16.67
N PHE A 273 -33.76 4.63 15.90
CA PHE A 273 -34.39 5.89 16.26
C PHE A 273 -34.79 6.71 15.01
N CYS A 274 -35.58 7.76 15.19
CA CYS A 274 -35.95 8.70 14.12
C CYS A 274 -34.71 9.47 13.64
N CYS A 275 -34.56 9.63 12.34
CA CYS A 275 -33.41 10.28 11.72
C CYS A 275 -33.31 11.75 12.16
N VAL A 276 -32.12 12.18 12.57
CA VAL A 276 -31.88 13.59 12.97
C VAL A 276 -31.63 14.52 11.77
N LEU A 277 -31.50 13.95 10.56
CA LEU A 277 -31.20 14.69 9.34
C LEU A 277 -32.45 15.10 8.55
N HIS A 278 -33.56 14.39 8.72
CA HIS A 278 -34.83 14.66 8.05
C HIS A 278 -36.00 14.20 8.90
N ASP A 279 -37.18 14.78 8.69
CA ASP A 279 -38.37 14.37 9.42
C ASP A 279 -38.86 12.99 8.96
N ASP A 280 -38.78 12.00 9.84
CA ASP A 280 -39.37 10.68 9.65
C ASP A 280 -40.34 10.30 10.78
N HIS A 281 -41.41 9.61 10.41
CA HIS A 281 -42.46 9.21 11.34
C HIS A 281 -42.21 7.82 11.96
N ASN A 282 -41.26 7.07 11.38
CA ASN A 282 -40.84 5.75 11.85
C ASN A 282 -39.32 5.76 12.03
N PRO A 283 -38.78 5.00 13.00
CA PRO A 283 -37.34 4.87 13.16
C PRO A 283 -36.66 4.45 11.86
N SER A 284 -35.76 5.30 11.37
CA SER A 284 -35.01 5.04 10.14
C SER A 284 -33.52 5.30 10.27
N ALA A 285 -33.04 5.61 11.48
CA ALA A 285 -31.63 5.76 11.78
C ALA A 285 -31.14 4.77 12.85
N ASN A 286 -29.85 4.47 12.79
CA ASN A 286 -29.13 3.72 13.81
C ASN A 286 -27.67 4.19 13.89
N ILE A 287 -27.02 3.89 15.00
CA ILE A 287 -25.60 4.08 15.23
C ILE A 287 -24.98 2.71 15.43
N PHE A 288 -23.87 2.45 14.75
CA PHE A 288 -23.13 1.19 14.88
C PHE A 288 -21.62 1.42 14.88
N THR A 289 -20.89 0.54 15.55
CA THR A 289 -19.43 0.59 15.60
C THR A 289 -18.83 -0.37 14.57
N THR A 290 -17.91 0.15 13.75
CA THR A 290 -17.17 -0.65 12.77
C THR A 290 -16.14 -1.57 13.45
N GLN A 291 -15.60 -2.56 12.73
CA GLN A 291 -14.57 -3.47 13.24
C GLN A 291 -13.30 -2.75 13.75
N ASN A 292 -13.02 -1.54 13.25
CA ASN A 292 -11.88 -0.74 13.67
C ASN A 292 -12.21 0.18 14.88
N GLY A 293 -13.35 -0.02 15.54
CA GLY A 293 -13.76 0.77 16.71
C GLY A 293 -14.40 2.12 16.38
N ILE A 294 -14.59 2.46 15.10
CA ILE A 294 -15.14 3.77 14.71
C ILE A 294 -16.66 3.72 14.69
N GLN A 295 -17.34 4.61 15.44
CA GLN A 295 -18.79 4.78 15.39
C GLN A 295 -19.24 5.42 14.07
N LYS A 296 -20.39 4.95 13.56
CA LYS A 296 -21.03 5.42 12.34
C LYS A 296 -22.51 5.65 12.59
N TYR A 297 -23.00 6.80 12.16
CA TYR A 297 -24.41 7.10 12.02
C TYR A 297 -24.90 6.59 10.67
N ARG A 298 -26.02 5.86 10.62
CA ARG A 298 -26.67 5.40 9.40
C ARG A 298 -28.11 5.88 9.34
N CYS A 299 -28.44 6.61 8.28
CA CYS A 299 -29.82 6.81 7.84
C CYS A 299 -30.17 5.77 6.77
N CYS A 300 -31.14 4.91 7.07
CA CYS A 300 -31.64 3.88 6.16
C CYS A 300 -32.52 4.45 5.06
N SER A 301 -33.23 5.57 5.31
CA SER A 301 -34.13 6.20 4.34
C SER A 301 -33.38 6.81 3.14
N GLU A 302 -32.24 7.45 3.38
CA GLU A 302 -31.41 8.05 2.32
C GLU A 302 -30.20 7.18 1.92
N ASN A 303 -30.05 6.01 2.54
CA ASN A 303 -28.87 5.15 2.44
C ASN A 303 -27.54 5.92 2.67
N LEU A 304 -27.51 6.73 3.73
CA LEU A 304 -26.40 7.60 4.09
C LEU A 304 -25.70 7.06 5.33
N THR A 305 -24.37 6.98 5.31
CA THR A 305 -23.55 6.59 6.47
C THR A 305 -22.45 7.61 6.73
N LEU A 306 -22.38 8.14 7.95
CA LEU A 306 -21.50 9.25 8.34
C LEU A 306 -20.67 8.87 9.58
N ASN A 307 -19.43 9.34 9.70
CA ASN A 307 -18.76 9.43 11.01
C ASN A 307 -19.21 10.68 11.77
N ILE A 308 -18.79 10.81 13.04
CA ILE A 308 -19.16 11.93 13.91
C ILE A 308 -18.84 13.30 13.28
N LYS A 309 -17.65 13.46 12.68
CA LYS A 309 -17.27 14.68 11.97
C LYS A 309 -18.27 15.01 10.86
N GLN A 310 -18.55 14.06 9.99
CA GLN A 310 -19.44 14.25 8.84
C GLN A 310 -20.88 14.50 9.26
N LEU A 311 -21.32 13.89 10.37
CA LEU A 311 -22.64 14.15 10.94
C LEU A 311 -22.75 15.60 11.43
N ILE A 312 -21.74 16.09 12.15
CA ILE A 312 -21.66 17.49 12.60
C ILE A 312 -21.61 18.45 11.41
N GLU A 313 -20.82 18.12 10.38
CA GLU A 313 -20.76 18.93 9.16
C GLU A 313 -22.13 19.10 8.50
N LEU A 314 -22.90 18.02 8.45
CA LEU A 314 -24.20 18.00 7.81
C LEU A 314 -25.28 18.69 8.66
N LEU A 315 -25.31 18.39 9.97
CA LEU A 315 -26.27 19.00 10.90
C LEU A 315 -26.03 20.51 11.07
N GLY A 316 -24.77 20.93 11.19
CA GLY A 316 -24.41 22.33 11.35
C GLY A 316 -24.26 23.11 10.04
N ASP A 317 -24.58 22.51 8.89
CA ASP A 317 -24.41 23.12 7.56
C ASP A 317 -23.02 23.78 7.32
N PHE A 318 -21.95 23.15 7.83
CA PHE A 318 -20.60 23.70 7.71
C PHE A 318 -20.09 23.63 6.27
N LYS A 319 -19.80 24.78 5.65
CA LYS A 319 -19.17 24.85 4.32
C LYS A 319 -17.65 24.69 4.35
N SER A 320 -17.04 24.65 5.53
CA SER A 320 -15.59 24.57 5.73
C SER A 320 -15.26 23.49 6.75
N GLU A 321 -14.48 22.51 6.34
CA GLU A 321 -13.98 21.45 7.21
C GLU A 321 -13.19 22.02 8.40
N TYR A 322 -12.40 23.08 8.18
CA TYR A 322 -11.70 23.77 9.27
C TYR A 322 -12.66 24.31 10.34
N LYS A 323 -13.77 24.96 9.92
CA LYS A 323 -14.76 25.49 10.87
C LYS A 323 -15.49 24.38 11.62
N ALA A 324 -15.80 23.26 10.94
CA ALA A 324 -16.39 22.09 11.58
C ALA A 324 -15.45 21.48 12.62
N ILE A 325 -14.15 21.37 12.32
CA ILE A 325 -13.14 20.89 13.27
C ILE A 325 -13.01 21.84 14.46
N GLN A 326 -12.98 23.15 14.24
CA GLN A 326 -12.96 24.14 15.33
C GLN A 326 -14.20 24.05 16.21
N PHE A 327 -15.37 23.84 15.61
CA PHE A 327 -16.60 23.58 16.36
C PHE A 327 -16.49 22.32 17.22
N ILE A 328 -16.03 21.20 16.66
CA ILE A 328 -15.79 19.95 17.40
C ILE A 328 -14.80 20.18 18.56
N MET A 329 -13.69 20.88 18.30
CA MET A 329 -12.71 21.21 19.33
C MET A 329 -13.33 22.01 20.47
N ASN A 330 -14.19 22.99 20.16
CA ASN A 330 -14.80 23.83 21.18
C ASN A 330 -15.87 23.10 22.01
N ILE A 331 -16.72 22.27 21.38
CA ILE A 331 -17.80 21.56 22.11
C ILE A 331 -17.26 20.42 22.98
N TYR A 332 -16.15 19.78 22.60
CA TYR A 332 -15.49 18.72 23.37
C TYR A 332 -14.27 19.21 24.17
N ASN A 333 -14.00 20.53 24.20
CA ASN A 333 -12.90 21.12 24.95
C ASN A 333 -11.50 20.56 24.58
N LEU A 334 -11.28 20.38 23.28
CA LEU A 334 -10.06 19.80 22.71
C LEU A 334 -9.11 20.89 22.19
N SER A 335 -7.81 20.72 22.39
CA SER A 335 -6.77 21.56 21.79
C SER A 335 -5.63 20.70 21.22
N ILE A 336 -4.89 21.23 20.25
CA ILE A 336 -3.65 20.61 19.78
C ILE A 336 -2.52 21.52 20.20
N LYS A 337 -1.55 20.98 20.93
CA LYS A 337 -0.35 21.69 21.33
C LYS A 337 0.46 22.08 20.11
N GLU A 338 0.43 23.37 19.79
CA GLU A 338 1.21 23.92 18.68
C GLU A 338 2.38 24.71 19.23
N SER A 339 3.56 24.08 19.26
CA SER A 339 4.79 24.76 19.68
C SER A 339 5.27 25.73 18.60
N GLN A 340 5.97 26.79 19.00
CA GLN A 340 6.63 27.72 18.07
C GLN A 340 7.56 26.98 17.10
N TRP A 341 8.29 25.98 17.59
CA TRP A 341 9.11 25.09 16.77
C TRP A 341 8.28 24.36 15.69
N SER A 342 7.11 23.80 16.05
CA SER A 342 6.24 23.08 15.11
C SER A 342 5.71 24.01 13.99
N ILE A 343 5.45 25.29 14.31
CA ILE A 343 5.07 26.31 13.33
C ILE A 343 6.24 26.60 12.39
N GLU A 344 7.42 26.87 12.93
CA GLU A 344 8.64 27.16 12.16
C GLU A 344 9.00 26.01 11.20
N GLN A 345 8.94 24.77 11.68
CA GLN A 345 9.21 23.59 10.87
C GLN A 345 8.22 23.42 9.72
N ARG A 346 6.94 23.73 9.95
CA ARG A 346 5.91 23.65 8.92
C ARG A 346 6.12 24.71 7.85
N GLU A 347 6.43 25.93 8.27
CA GLU A 347 6.73 27.04 7.35
C GLU A 347 7.98 26.74 6.52
N ASN A 348 9.03 26.18 7.14
CA ASN A 348 10.23 25.74 6.42
C ASN A 348 9.90 24.71 5.33
N ILE A 349 9.09 23.69 5.63
CA ILE A 349 8.66 22.71 4.62
C ILE A 349 7.81 23.37 3.53
N ASP A 350 6.86 24.24 3.89
CA ASP A 350 5.96 24.89 2.93
C ASP A 350 6.76 25.81 1.97
N LEU A 351 7.80 26.48 2.47
CA LEU A 351 8.77 27.21 1.65
C LEU A 351 9.57 26.29 0.73
N MET A 352 10.03 25.12 1.20
CA MET A 352 10.71 24.14 0.34
C MET A 352 9.80 23.64 -0.79
N ILE A 353 8.57 23.26 -0.46
CA ILE A 353 7.55 22.82 -1.43
C ILE A 353 7.31 23.92 -2.46
N SER A 354 7.13 25.17 -2.02
CA SER A 354 6.97 26.33 -2.88
C SER A 354 8.19 26.55 -3.79
N ASN A 355 9.41 26.49 -3.25
CA ASN A 355 10.63 26.66 -4.02
C ASN A 355 10.82 25.61 -5.13
N ILE A 356 10.41 24.37 -4.88
CA ILE A 356 10.45 23.30 -5.89
C ILE A 356 9.36 23.48 -6.93
N THR A 357 8.13 23.76 -6.48
CA THR A 357 6.93 23.85 -7.34
C THR A 357 6.99 25.08 -8.25
N LEU A 358 7.46 26.21 -7.72
CA LEU A 358 7.66 27.46 -8.46
C LEU A 358 9.03 27.51 -9.18
N ASN A 359 9.76 26.40 -9.20
CA ASN A 359 11.03 26.26 -9.92
C ASN A 359 12.17 27.19 -9.45
N LYS A 360 12.05 27.81 -8.27
CA LYS A 360 13.10 28.61 -7.62
C LYS A 360 14.31 27.77 -7.22
N PHE A 361 14.10 26.49 -6.90
CA PHE A 361 15.20 25.56 -6.60
C PHE A 361 16.23 25.45 -7.75
N LYS A 362 15.78 25.60 -9.00
CA LYS A 362 16.69 25.61 -10.17
C LYS A 362 17.61 26.82 -10.18
N GLU A 363 17.19 27.96 -9.65
CA GLU A 363 18.00 29.18 -9.56
C GLU A 363 19.05 29.05 -8.45
N LEU A 364 18.67 28.44 -7.33
CA LEU A 364 19.52 28.24 -6.15
C LEU A 364 20.52 27.10 -6.33
N CYS A 365 20.08 25.96 -6.88
CA CYS A 365 20.88 24.74 -7.04
C CYS A 365 20.71 24.16 -8.46
N PRO A 366 21.27 24.80 -9.50
CA PRO A 366 21.00 24.47 -10.89
C PRO A 366 21.49 23.08 -11.33
N GLN A 367 22.60 22.58 -10.77
CA GLN A 367 23.09 21.26 -11.11
C GLN A 367 22.35 20.19 -10.30
N ALA A 368 22.05 20.43 -9.02
CA ALA A 368 21.22 19.53 -8.23
C ALA A 368 19.82 19.36 -8.82
N ASP A 369 19.17 20.45 -9.25
CA ASP A 369 17.86 20.44 -9.90
C ASP A 369 17.83 19.53 -11.14
N LYS A 370 18.87 19.62 -11.99
CA LYS A 370 19.03 18.76 -13.17
C LYS A 370 19.14 17.29 -12.79
N ASN A 371 19.91 16.98 -11.76
CA ASN A 371 20.13 15.60 -11.32
C ASN A 371 18.83 14.98 -10.76
N ILE A 372 18.09 15.74 -9.96
CA ILE A 372 16.87 15.26 -9.28
C ILE A 372 15.58 15.39 -10.10
N LYS A 373 15.64 15.82 -11.38
CA LYS A 373 14.48 16.06 -12.24
C LYS A 373 13.40 14.98 -12.13
N TYR A 374 13.80 13.70 -12.12
CA TYR A 374 12.88 12.56 -12.06
C TYR A 374 12.54 12.06 -10.65
N ALA A 375 13.15 12.66 -9.63
CA ALA A 375 12.92 12.39 -8.22
C ALA A 375 12.17 13.52 -7.50
N LYS A 376 11.87 14.65 -8.16
CA LYS A 376 11.11 15.77 -7.57
C LYS A 376 9.81 15.32 -6.92
N ASP A 377 8.99 14.52 -7.59
CA ASP A 377 7.74 14.00 -7.02
C ASP A 377 7.99 13.13 -5.78
N THR A 378 9.09 12.37 -5.79
CA THR A 378 9.46 11.55 -4.63
C THR A 378 9.85 12.44 -3.45
N PHE A 379 10.58 13.52 -3.71
CA PHE A 379 10.97 14.48 -2.69
C PHE A 379 9.78 15.29 -2.14
N LEU A 380 8.90 15.79 -3.01
CA LEU A 380 7.66 16.47 -2.61
C LEU A 380 6.76 15.57 -1.76
N MET A 381 6.66 14.27 -2.10
CA MET A 381 5.93 13.32 -1.27
C MET A 381 6.60 13.13 0.10
N MET A 382 7.93 13.08 0.17
CA MET A 382 8.65 13.01 1.45
C MET A 382 8.46 14.26 2.30
N LEU A 383 8.45 15.46 1.70
CA LEU A 383 8.12 16.71 2.37
C LEU A 383 6.68 16.70 2.92
N SER A 384 5.71 16.22 2.13
CA SER A 384 4.32 16.08 2.57
C SER A 384 4.17 15.11 3.76
N ILE A 385 4.87 13.98 3.71
CA ILE A 385 4.90 13.03 4.84
C ILE A 385 5.53 13.71 6.06
N ALA A 386 6.69 14.34 5.92
CA ALA A 386 7.34 15.03 7.04
C ALA A 386 6.42 16.11 7.65
N ARG A 387 5.76 16.92 6.83
CA ARG A 387 4.80 17.95 7.25
C ARG A 387 3.65 17.39 8.10
N ASN A 388 3.13 16.23 7.73
CA ASN A 388 2.05 15.57 8.45
C ASN A 388 2.52 14.81 9.71
N ASN A 389 3.83 14.70 9.91
CA ASN A 389 4.46 14.06 11.07
C ASN A 389 5.29 15.06 11.88
N ILE A 390 4.91 16.35 11.88
CA ILE A 390 5.46 17.35 12.80
C ILE A 390 4.71 17.21 14.12
N TYR A 391 5.39 16.66 15.12
CA TYR A 391 4.89 16.47 16.48
C TYR A 391 5.29 17.67 17.36
N SER A 392 6.33 17.49 18.17
CA SER A 392 7.01 18.49 19.00
C SER A 392 8.52 18.33 18.90
N GLU A 393 9.30 19.29 19.41
CA GLU A 393 10.77 19.31 19.35
C GLU A 393 11.42 18.03 19.92
N LYS A 394 10.73 17.33 20.84
CA LYS A 394 11.14 16.03 21.41
C LYS A 394 11.31 14.92 20.37
N PHE A 395 10.75 15.12 19.19
CA PHE A 395 10.78 14.19 18.06
C PHE A 395 11.71 14.66 16.94
N SER A 396 12.54 15.69 17.21
CA SER A 396 13.63 16.11 16.34
C SER A 396 14.91 15.32 16.60
N ASN A 397 15.85 15.35 15.66
CA ASN A 397 17.20 14.83 15.91
C ASN A 397 18.01 15.87 16.73
N ASN A 398 19.26 15.54 17.06
CA ASN A 398 20.13 16.43 17.85
C ASN A 398 20.38 17.80 17.19
N ASP A 399 20.12 17.92 15.88
CA ASP A 399 20.27 19.15 15.12
C ASP A 399 18.95 19.94 14.99
N GLY A 400 17.88 19.50 15.67
CA GLY A 400 16.56 20.13 15.63
C GLY A 400 15.76 19.84 14.34
N GLU A 401 16.18 18.87 13.53
CA GLU A 401 15.55 18.54 12.26
C GLU A 401 14.32 17.63 12.43
N ILE A 402 13.35 17.77 11.53
CA ILE A 402 12.12 16.98 11.53
C ILE A 402 12.44 15.51 11.23
N VAL A 403 12.11 14.60 12.16
CA VAL A 403 12.28 13.16 11.97
C VAL A 403 10.95 12.49 11.61
N PHE A 404 10.95 11.72 10.53
CA PHE A 404 9.79 10.93 10.10
C PHE A 404 10.23 9.57 9.54
N TYR A 405 9.30 8.64 9.37
CA TYR A 405 9.60 7.33 8.80
C TYR A 405 8.62 6.95 7.68
N VAL A 406 9.13 6.29 6.65
CA VAL A 406 8.31 5.72 5.58
C VAL A 406 9.05 4.55 4.91
N THR A 407 8.30 3.50 4.54
CA THR A 407 8.86 2.38 3.76
C THR A 407 8.87 2.73 2.26
N ASN A 408 9.83 2.19 1.51
CA ASN A 408 9.86 2.38 0.05
C ASN A 408 8.58 1.89 -0.65
N LYS A 409 7.93 0.86 -0.08
CA LYS A 409 6.64 0.35 -0.56
C LYS A 409 5.55 1.40 -0.39
N LYS A 410 5.37 1.93 0.83
CA LYS A 410 4.36 2.95 1.14
C LYS A 410 4.60 4.24 0.36
N LEU A 411 5.87 4.65 0.21
CA LEU A 411 6.24 5.78 -0.64
C LEU A 411 5.90 5.54 -2.12
N SER A 412 6.08 4.33 -2.63
CA SER A 412 5.66 3.97 -4.00
C SER A 412 4.13 4.01 -4.16
N GLU A 413 3.38 3.52 -3.17
CA GLU A 413 1.91 3.55 -3.15
C GLU A 413 1.39 5.00 -3.16
N TYR A 414 1.94 5.87 -2.32
CA TYR A 414 1.59 7.29 -2.29
C TYR A 414 1.89 8.03 -3.60
N LEU A 415 2.90 7.58 -4.35
CA LEU A 415 3.21 8.09 -5.68
C LEU A 415 2.30 7.52 -6.78
N GLY A 416 1.24 6.78 -6.44
CA GLY A 416 0.32 6.15 -7.38
C GLY A 416 0.97 5.04 -8.22
N LYS A 417 2.06 4.44 -7.74
CA LYS A 417 2.79 3.40 -8.47
C LYS A 417 2.36 2.02 -7.99
N SER A 418 2.05 1.11 -8.93
CA SER A 418 1.73 -0.29 -8.62
C SER A 418 2.80 -0.97 -7.75
N ASN A 419 2.39 -1.97 -6.96
CA ASN A 419 3.21 -2.71 -5.99
C ASN A 419 4.26 -3.67 -6.59
N SER A 420 4.83 -3.36 -7.76
CA SER A 420 5.89 -4.18 -8.35
C SER A 420 7.26 -3.82 -7.77
N GLN A 421 8.06 -4.85 -7.48
CA GLN A 421 9.40 -4.68 -6.90
C GLN A 421 10.27 -3.72 -7.72
N LYS A 422 10.20 -3.79 -9.05
CA LYS A 422 10.95 -2.91 -9.96
C LYS A 422 10.62 -1.41 -9.75
N LYS A 423 9.37 -1.07 -9.43
CA LYS A 423 8.96 0.32 -9.16
C LYS A 423 9.40 0.76 -7.77
N ILE A 424 9.28 -0.13 -6.78
CA ILE A 424 9.76 0.10 -5.41
C ILE A 424 11.28 0.33 -5.41
N ASP A 425 12.05 -0.49 -6.14
CA ASP A 425 13.51 -0.35 -6.28
C ASP A 425 13.88 0.98 -6.95
N LYS A 426 13.09 1.43 -7.92
CA LYS A 426 13.29 2.72 -8.58
C LYS A 426 13.05 3.88 -7.62
N VAL A 427 12.00 3.84 -6.81
CA VAL A 427 11.74 4.82 -5.74
C VAL A 427 12.87 4.80 -4.72
N SER A 428 13.33 3.61 -4.30
CA SER A 428 14.47 3.50 -3.40
C SER A 428 15.72 4.16 -3.97
N LYS A 429 16.01 4.01 -5.26
CA LYS A 429 17.16 4.68 -5.90
C LYS A 429 17.01 6.19 -5.91
N TYR A 430 15.79 6.72 -6.12
CA TYR A 430 15.53 8.15 -6.02
C TYR A 430 15.74 8.66 -4.60
N VAL A 431 15.25 7.96 -3.58
CA VAL A 431 15.53 8.29 -2.18
C VAL A 431 17.03 8.36 -1.93
N LYS A 432 17.81 7.37 -2.38
CA LYS A 432 19.27 7.38 -2.21
C LYS A 432 19.99 8.51 -2.97
N MET A 433 19.46 8.93 -4.12
CA MET A 433 19.94 10.12 -4.81
C MET A 433 19.63 11.39 -4.02
N LEU A 434 18.41 11.54 -3.47
CA LEU A 434 18.06 12.68 -2.62
C LEU A 434 18.94 12.74 -1.36
N VAL A 435 19.29 11.58 -0.79
CA VAL A 435 20.25 11.49 0.33
C VAL A 435 21.65 11.92 -0.07
N TYR A 436 22.15 11.47 -1.23
CA TYR A 436 23.46 11.91 -1.72
C TYR A 436 23.53 13.44 -1.89
N HIS A 437 22.44 14.03 -2.36
CA HIS A 437 22.32 15.47 -2.52
C HIS A 437 22.10 16.23 -1.21
N ASP A 438 21.98 15.55 -0.06
CA ASP A 438 21.64 16.13 1.24
C ASP A 438 20.34 16.95 1.23
N LEU A 439 19.36 16.52 0.42
CA LEU A 439 17.99 17.04 0.45
C LEU A 439 17.16 16.38 1.57
N ILE A 440 17.58 15.18 1.96
CA ILE A 440 17.05 14.37 3.05
C ILE A 440 18.22 13.58 3.64
N ARG A 441 18.15 13.22 4.93
CA ARG A 441 19.14 12.37 5.60
C ARG A 441 18.49 11.06 6.00
N ILE A 442 19.27 9.99 6.12
CA ILE A 442 18.81 8.74 6.74
C ILE A 442 19.49 8.61 8.09
N LEU A 443 18.70 8.42 9.13
CA LEU A 443 19.20 8.38 10.50
C LEU A 443 19.63 6.96 10.90
N ASP A 444 20.76 6.88 11.60
CA ASP A 444 21.17 5.69 12.35
C ASP A 444 20.35 5.53 13.64
N ASN A 445 20.41 4.35 14.26
CA ASN A 445 19.59 4.01 15.42
C ASN A 445 19.77 4.93 16.63
N ASP A 446 20.99 5.40 16.82
CA ASP A 446 21.41 6.31 17.88
C ASP A 446 20.95 7.75 17.65
N GLN A 447 20.61 8.11 16.42
CA GLN A 447 20.10 9.43 16.04
C GLN A 447 18.56 9.51 16.05
N ILE A 448 17.88 8.39 16.25
CA ILE A 448 16.41 8.34 16.24
C ILE A 448 15.89 8.55 17.67
N PRO A 449 14.95 9.50 17.88
CA PRO A 449 14.25 9.63 19.16
C PRO A 449 13.65 8.31 19.64
N LYS A 450 13.95 7.91 20.88
CA LYS A 450 13.57 6.60 21.44
C LYS A 450 12.08 6.32 21.33
N GLU A 451 11.24 7.35 21.46
CA GLU A 451 9.79 7.23 21.37
C GLU A 451 9.31 6.95 19.93
N LEU A 452 9.88 7.60 18.91
CA LEU A 452 9.59 7.29 17.50
C LEU A 452 10.05 5.89 17.14
N LEU A 453 11.22 5.48 17.66
CA LEU A 453 11.75 4.15 17.45
C LEU A 453 10.80 3.08 18.03
N LYS A 454 10.28 3.29 19.25
CA LYS A 454 9.32 2.38 19.89
C LYS A 454 8.03 2.26 19.07
N ASN A 455 7.48 3.37 18.59
CA ASN A 455 6.26 3.38 17.78
C ASN A 455 6.46 2.72 16.42
N ALA A 456 7.57 2.96 15.72
CA ALA A 456 7.86 2.28 14.46
C ALA A 456 8.13 0.78 14.63
N LEU A 457 8.72 0.38 15.77
CA LEU A 457 9.01 -1.03 16.07
C LEU A 457 7.76 -1.86 16.39
N LYS A 458 6.71 -1.25 17.00
CA LYS A 458 5.41 -1.91 17.25
C LYS A 458 4.80 -2.51 15.98
N TYR A 459 4.99 -1.87 14.82
CA TYR A 459 4.42 -2.31 13.54
C TYR A 459 5.36 -3.22 12.71
N THR A 460 6.55 -3.59 13.21
CA THR A 460 7.56 -4.29 12.39
C THR A 460 7.89 -5.72 12.82
N ASN A 461 7.29 -6.31 13.87
CA ASN A 461 7.38 -7.74 14.26
C ASN A 461 8.71 -8.44 13.85
N GLY A 462 9.85 -7.86 14.25
CA GLY A 462 11.19 -8.43 13.99
C GLY A 462 11.59 -8.63 12.51
N ASN A 463 10.86 -8.06 11.55
CA ASN A 463 11.10 -8.29 10.12
C ASN A 463 12.32 -7.50 9.59
N LYS A 464 13.04 -8.12 8.64
CA LYS A 464 14.20 -7.53 7.92
C LYS A 464 13.88 -6.23 7.15
N ASN A 465 12.61 -5.88 6.96
CA ASN A 465 12.14 -4.70 6.25
C ASN A 465 11.77 -3.58 7.22
N ARG A 466 12.77 -3.11 7.99
CA ARG A 466 12.60 -1.98 8.89
C ARG A 466 12.32 -0.69 8.11
N ALA A 467 11.41 0.15 8.60
CA ALA A 467 11.22 1.49 8.05
C ALA A 467 12.50 2.31 8.23
N ASN A 468 12.90 3.07 7.20
CA ASN A 468 13.97 4.05 7.37
C ASN A 468 13.40 5.28 8.05
N PHE A 469 14.21 5.86 8.93
CA PHE A 469 13.96 7.17 9.50
C PHE A 469 14.73 8.20 8.69
N TYR A 470 14.08 9.32 8.45
CA TYR A 470 14.60 10.39 7.64
C TYR A 470 14.56 11.70 8.42
N ALA A 471 15.54 12.56 8.15
CA ALA A 471 15.51 13.95 8.57
C ALA A 471 15.50 14.88 7.35
N ILE A 472 14.89 16.06 7.49
CA ILE A 472 14.89 17.11 6.45
C ILE A 472 15.71 18.29 6.97
N PRO A 473 16.88 18.58 6.37
CA PRO A 473 17.67 19.74 6.75
C PRO A 473 16.98 21.02 6.28
N SER A 474 17.05 22.08 7.09
CA SER A 474 16.54 23.40 6.71
C SER A 474 17.33 23.98 5.52
N TRP A 475 16.64 24.61 4.57
CA TRP A 475 17.24 25.19 3.36
C TRP A 475 17.82 26.59 3.61
N VAL A 476 18.68 26.68 4.60
CA VAL A 476 19.56 27.84 4.76
C VAL A 476 20.63 27.85 3.66
N ILE A 477 21.29 28.99 3.46
CA ILE A 477 22.26 29.16 2.37
C ILE A 477 23.41 28.15 2.42
N GLN A 478 23.89 27.79 3.62
CA GLN A 478 24.93 26.77 3.76
C GLN A 478 24.44 25.41 3.27
N GLN A 479 23.19 25.03 3.56
CA GLN A 479 22.60 23.77 3.12
C GLN A 479 22.42 23.74 1.59
N LEU A 480 21.97 24.84 0.99
CA LEU A 480 21.83 24.97 -0.46
C LEU A 480 23.18 24.85 -1.17
N ASN A 481 24.25 25.41 -0.58
CA ASN A 481 25.62 25.24 -1.08
C ASN A 481 26.06 23.77 -1.02
N THR A 482 25.79 23.07 0.07
CA THR A 482 26.06 21.62 0.20
C THR A 482 25.31 20.82 -0.87
N ILE A 483 24.02 21.12 -1.07
CA ILE A 483 23.17 20.46 -2.08
C ILE A 483 23.73 20.65 -3.49
N GLU A 484 24.13 21.87 -3.85
CA GLU A 484 24.67 22.17 -5.17
C GLU A 484 26.07 21.58 -5.37
N ASN A 485 26.96 21.65 -4.37
CA ASN A 485 28.28 21.01 -4.42
C ASN A 485 28.16 19.50 -4.62
N ASN A 486 27.24 18.84 -3.90
CA ASN A 486 26.93 17.43 -4.13
C ASN A 486 26.37 17.20 -5.54
N GLY A 487 25.58 18.14 -6.07
CA GLY A 487 25.10 18.07 -7.45
C GLY A 487 26.21 18.14 -8.51
N VAL A 488 27.19 19.02 -8.32
CA VAL A 488 28.39 19.11 -9.15
C VAL A 488 29.19 17.81 -9.07
N ARG A 489 29.46 17.33 -7.86
CA ARG A 489 30.20 16.08 -7.61
C ARG A 489 29.52 14.86 -8.25
N TRP A 490 28.19 14.74 -8.14
CA TRP A 490 27.41 13.68 -8.81
C TRP A 490 27.64 13.68 -10.33
N LYS A 491 27.70 14.87 -10.94
CA LYS A 491 27.92 15.02 -12.38
C LYS A 491 29.37 14.70 -12.77
N GLU A 492 30.34 15.19 -12.01
CA GLU A 492 31.78 14.93 -12.24
C GLU A 492 32.10 13.44 -12.15
N LYS A 493 31.59 12.76 -11.11
CA LYS A 493 31.69 11.30 -10.96
C LYS A 493 30.87 10.51 -11.99
N GLY A 494 30.03 11.18 -12.79
CA GLY A 494 29.25 10.57 -13.85
C GLY A 494 28.18 9.59 -13.35
N TYR A 495 27.65 9.83 -12.15
CA TYR A 495 26.69 8.95 -11.51
C TYR A 495 25.37 8.84 -12.27
N ARG A 496 24.85 7.61 -12.30
CA ARG A 496 23.63 7.26 -13.01
C ARG A 496 22.70 6.50 -12.08
N ILE A 497 21.42 6.91 -12.06
CA ILE A 497 20.41 6.33 -11.18
C ILE A 497 20.35 4.80 -11.23
N ALA A 498 20.57 4.21 -12.40
CA ALA A 498 20.54 2.76 -12.56
C ALA A 498 21.69 2.04 -11.81
N GLY A 499 22.83 2.70 -11.60
CA GLY A 499 23.99 2.17 -10.83
C GLY A 499 23.89 2.37 -9.32
N VAL A 500 23.05 3.30 -8.84
CA VAL A 500 22.90 3.66 -7.41
C VAL A 500 22.76 2.42 -6.54
N SER A 501 23.75 2.23 -5.67
CA SER A 501 23.91 1.11 -4.75
C SER A 501 25.05 1.42 -3.78
N PHE A 502 25.15 0.69 -2.66
CA PHE A 502 26.29 0.77 -1.75
C PHE A 502 27.62 0.61 -2.52
N ASP A 503 27.69 -0.40 -3.39
CA ASP A 503 28.84 -0.74 -4.23
C ASP A 503 29.31 0.42 -5.12
N MET A 504 28.39 1.21 -5.70
CA MET A 504 28.75 2.37 -6.54
C MET A 504 29.48 3.45 -5.74
N PHE A 505 28.92 3.84 -4.59
CA PHE A 505 29.51 4.90 -3.77
C PHE A 505 30.77 4.43 -3.07
N TYR A 506 30.81 3.17 -2.60
CA TYR A 506 31.99 2.59 -1.97
C TYR A 506 33.20 2.61 -2.90
N ARG A 507 33.02 2.19 -4.16
CA ARG A 507 34.09 2.14 -5.16
C ARG A 507 34.63 3.52 -5.55
N SER A 508 33.75 4.52 -5.61
CA SER A 508 34.10 5.84 -6.13
C SER A 508 34.55 6.83 -5.04
N GLU A 509 34.03 6.69 -3.82
CA GLU A 509 34.14 7.70 -2.76
C GLU A 509 34.42 7.09 -1.38
N GLY A 510 34.61 5.77 -1.30
CA GLY A 510 35.01 5.08 -0.07
C GLY A 510 33.85 4.74 0.86
N PHE A 511 34.22 4.12 1.98
CA PHE A 511 33.28 3.56 2.95
C PHE A 511 32.39 4.63 3.57
N ASP A 512 32.94 5.76 4.01
CA ASP A 512 32.19 6.77 4.79
C ASP A 512 31.00 7.34 4.00
N VAL A 513 31.21 7.64 2.71
CA VAL A 513 30.14 8.12 1.82
C VAL A 513 29.11 7.01 1.56
N ALA A 514 29.55 5.77 1.34
CA ALA A 514 28.62 4.67 1.14
C ALA A 514 27.78 4.37 2.41
N ALA A 515 28.41 4.47 3.58
CA ALA A 515 27.80 4.22 4.88
C ALA A 515 26.80 5.32 5.25
N SER A 516 27.07 6.59 4.96
CA SER A 516 26.12 7.68 5.22
C SER A 516 24.84 7.57 4.37
N ILE A 517 24.96 7.07 3.14
CA ILE A 517 23.81 6.87 2.24
C ILE A 517 23.06 5.58 2.57
N TYR A 518 23.73 4.58 3.15
CA TYR A 518 23.17 3.27 3.49
C TYR A 518 23.52 2.84 4.93
N PRO A 519 23.10 3.59 5.95
CA PRO A 519 23.50 3.37 7.34
C PRO A 519 23.16 1.96 7.83
N GLN A 520 21.95 1.47 7.50
CA GLN A 520 21.50 0.13 7.89
C GLN A 520 22.24 -1.03 7.20
N TYR A 521 23.00 -0.74 6.14
CA TYR A 521 23.74 -1.74 5.38
C TYR A 521 25.26 -1.57 5.54
N LYS A 522 25.74 -0.69 6.43
CA LYS A 522 27.18 -0.41 6.60
C LYS A 522 27.96 -1.57 7.23
N LYS A 523 27.28 -2.50 7.91
CA LYS A 523 27.89 -3.70 8.50
C LYS A 523 27.40 -4.98 7.83
N LYS A 524 28.22 -6.03 7.82
CA LYS A 524 27.88 -7.40 7.38
C LYS A 524 28.54 -8.43 8.30
N LYS A 525 28.02 -9.67 8.32
CA LYS A 525 28.74 -10.80 8.92
C LYS A 525 29.78 -11.33 7.92
N ASN A 526 31.01 -11.57 8.36
CA ASN A 526 32.02 -12.27 7.58
C ASN A 526 31.80 -13.80 7.63
N GLU A 527 32.69 -14.56 6.98
CA GLU A 527 32.66 -16.03 6.93
C GLU A 527 32.84 -16.69 8.31
N TYR A 528 33.37 -15.97 9.29
CA TYR A 528 33.53 -16.38 10.69
C TYR A 528 32.38 -15.92 11.60
N GLY A 529 31.37 -15.23 11.05
CA GLY A 529 30.22 -14.71 11.79
C GLY A 529 30.44 -13.37 12.50
N GLU A 530 31.64 -12.78 12.38
CA GLU A 530 31.99 -11.50 12.99
C GLU A 530 31.38 -10.33 12.22
N ILE A 531 30.99 -9.28 12.95
CA ILE A 531 30.41 -8.07 12.37
C ILE A 531 31.54 -7.17 11.87
N VAL A 532 31.65 -7.04 10.55
CA VAL A 532 32.66 -6.23 9.87
C VAL A 532 32.02 -5.16 9.00
N ASP A 533 32.80 -4.17 8.58
CA ASP A 533 32.36 -3.19 7.59
C ASP A 533 32.00 -3.84 6.27
N ARG A 534 30.95 -3.30 5.66
CA ARG A 534 30.52 -3.75 4.35
C ARG A 534 31.48 -3.21 3.30
N SER A 535 31.97 -4.14 2.50
CA SER A 535 32.73 -3.88 1.29
C SER A 535 32.01 -4.46 0.07
N THR A 536 32.63 -4.33 -1.08
CA THR A 536 32.23 -5.00 -2.32
C THR A 536 32.16 -6.53 -2.16
N THR A 537 31.47 -7.20 -3.07
CA THR A 537 31.40 -8.67 -3.09
C THR A 537 32.42 -9.23 -4.07
N LYS A 538 32.95 -10.43 -3.80
CA LYS A 538 33.90 -11.13 -4.70
C LYS A 538 33.41 -11.13 -6.16
N ALA A 539 32.14 -11.47 -6.37
CA ALA A 539 31.55 -11.46 -7.71
C ALA A 539 31.45 -10.05 -8.35
N SER A 540 31.30 -8.98 -7.54
CA SER A 540 31.35 -7.60 -8.03
C SER A 540 32.78 -7.23 -8.43
N ASP A 541 33.79 -7.62 -7.63
CA ASP A 541 35.20 -7.35 -7.90
C ASP A 541 35.67 -8.08 -9.16
N GLU A 542 35.36 -9.37 -9.30
CA GLU A 542 35.68 -10.16 -10.48
C GLU A 542 35.07 -9.58 -11.76
N ARG A 543 33.80 -9.12 -11.71
CA ARG A 543 33.17 -8.46 -12.86
C ARG A 543 33.81 -7.12 -13.17
N THR A 544 34.16 -6.35 -12.15
CA THR A 544 34.85 -5.07 -12.31
C THR A 544 36.19 -5.26 -12.99
N LEU A 545 36.99 -6.24 -12.54
CA LEU A 545 38.27 -6.60 -13.16
C LEU A 545 38.09 -6.97 -14.64
N LYS A 546 37.09 -7.81 -14.97
CA LYS A 546 36.80 -8.15 -16.37
C LYS A 546 36.35 -6.96 -17.21
N ILE A 547 35.62 -6.01 -16.63
CA ILE A 547 35.27 -4.76 -17.31
C ILE A 547 36.54 -3.95 -17.59
N SER A 548 37.44 -3.81 -16.60
CA SER A 548 38.72 -3.10 -16.75
C SER A 548 39.57 -3.71 -17.86
N GLU A 549 39.75 -5.04 -17.84
CA GLU A 549 40.52 -5.76 -18.86
C GLU A 549 40.01 -5.44 -20.28
N ILE A 550 38.70 -5.51 -20.50
CA ILE A 550 38.12 -5.24 -21.83
C ILE A 550 38.27 -3.77 -22.23
N ILE A 551 38.11 -2.83 -21.29
CA ILE A 551 38.32 -1.40 -21.56
C ILE A 551 39.76 -1.16 -22.01
N LEU A 552 40.74 -1.66 -21.26
CA LEU A 552 42.17 -1.48 -21.55
C LEU A 552 42.56 -2.14 -22.86
N GLN A 553 42.08 -3.37 -23.14
CA GLN A 553 42.32 -4.04 -24.42
C GLN A 553 41.73 -3.27 -25.61
N CYS A 554 40.54 -2.68 -25.47
CA CYS A 554 39.96 -1.84 -26.52
C CYS A 554 40.81 -0.59 -26.77
N ILE A 555 41.23 0.08 -25.70
CA ILE A 555 42.07 1.28 -25.78
C ILE A 555 43.41 0.94 -26.43
N GLN A 556 44.10 -0.11 -25.99
CA GLN A 556 45.37 -0.55 -26.59
C GLN A 556 45.22 -0.87 -28.07
N ARG A 557 44.10 -1.49 -28.49
CA ARG A 557 43.89 -1.91 -29.87
C ARG A 557 43.52 -0.76 -30.81
N LYS A 558 42.70 0.19 -30.37
CA LYS A 558 42.09 1.21 -31.25
C LYS A 558 41.98 2.62 -30.66
N GLY A 559 42.62 2.86 -29.51
CA GLY A 559 42.69 4.16 -28.84
C GLY A 559 41.46 4.55 -28.01
N TYR A 560 40.36 3.79 -28.04
CA TYR A 560 39.17 4.08 -27.25
C TYR A 560 38.33 2.83 -26.93
N CYS A 561 37.43 2.95 -25.97
CA CYS A 561 36.40 1.95 -25.67
C CYS A 561 35.01 2.59 -25.55
N THR A 562 33.95 1.83 -25.83
CA THR A 562 32.57 2.23 -25.50
C THR A 562 31.94 1.26 -24.52
N GLU A 563 31.04 1.75 -23.66
CA GLU A 563 30.30 0.86 -22.74
C GLU A 563 29.56 -0.26 -23.48
N LYS A 564 29.04 0.03 -24.69
CA LYS A 564 28.34 -0.96 -25.53
C LYS A 564 29.26 -2.10 -25.95
N GLU A 565 30.51 -1.82 -26.26
CA GLU A 565 31.48 -2.86 -26.62
C GLU A 565 31.82 -3.74 -25.44
N VAL A 566 32.01 -3.15 -24.25
CA VAL A 566 32.22 -3.92 -23.01
C VAL A 566 31.03 -4.86 -22.77
N VAL A 567 29.81 -4.35 -22.87
CA VAL A 567 28.58 -5.14 -22.69
C VAL A 567 28.48 -6.25 -23.73
N TYR A 568 28.77 -5.96 -25.00
CA TYR A 568 28.71 -6.94 -26.09
C TYR A 568 29.74 -8.05 -25.90
N ILE A 569 31.00 -7.70 -25.61
CA ILE A 569 32.09 -8.67 -25.43
C ILE A 569 31.83 -9.57 -24.20
N LEU A 570 31.39 -8.99 -23.09
CA LEU A 570 31.05 -9.74 -21.88
C LEU A 570 29.67 -10.42 -21.95
N GLY A 571 28.88 -10.16 -23.00
CA GLY A 571 27.55 -10.73 -23.21
C GLY A 571 27.53 -12.26 -23.31
N ASN A 572 28.65 -12.86 -23.72
CA ASN A 572 28.84 -14.32 -23.76
C ASN A 572 29.03 -14.92 -22.35
N LYS A 573 29.43 -14.11 -21.36
CA LYS A 573 29.72 -14.56 -19.99
C LYS A 573 28.65 -14.14 -18.99
N TYR A 574 28.08 -12.95 -19.18
CA TYR A 574 27.09 -12.37 -18.29
C TYR A 574 25.90 -11.81 -19.08
N ARG A 575 24.73 -11.75 -18.45
CA ARG A 575 23.57 -11.05 -19.01
C ARG A 575 23.91 -9.57 -19.24
N TYR A 576 23.42 -9.02 -20.34
CA TYR A 576 23.70 -7.64 -20.76
C TYR A 576 23.34 -6.63 -19.65
N GLU A 577 22.19 -6.80 -18.99
CA GLU A 577 21.72 -5.90 -17.94
C GLU A 577 22.61 -5.91 -16.69
N VAL A 578 23.23 -7.07 -16.40
CA VAL A 578 24.16 -7.23 -15.28
C VAL A 578 25.44 -6.46 -15.56
N THR A 579 26.02 -6.64 -16.75
CA THR A 579 27.23 -5.92 -17.18
C THR A 579 26.97 -4.42 -17.25
N GLU A 580 25.86 -4.00 -17.86
CA GLU A 580 25.47 -2.59 -17.91
C GLU A 580 25.35 -1.97 -16.52
N THR A 581 24.76 -2.69 -15.57
CA THR A 581 24.61 -2.21 -14.19
C THR A 581 25.96 -2.13 -13.49
N GLN A 582 26.84 -3.13 -13.70
CA GLN A 582 28.17 -3.13 -13.11
C GLN A 582 29.03 -1.99 -13.66
N ILE A 583 29.02 -1.72 -14.97
CA ILE A 583 29.72 -0.56 -15.56
C ILE A 583 29.27 0.74 -14.89
N LYS A 584 27.97 0.90 -14.64
CA LYS A 584 27.42 2.09 -13.95
C LYS A 584 27.89 2.22 -12.50
N ARG A 585 28.39 1.14 -11.87
CA ARG A 585 28.90 1.12 -10.49
C ARG A 585 30.40 1.36 -10.41
N CYS A 586 31.18 0.75 -11.30
CA CYS A 586 32.63 0.69 -11.17
C CYS A 586 33.39 1.58 -12.15
N LEU A 587 32.74 2.19 -13.15
CA LEU A 587 33.48 2.93 -14.19
C LEU A 587 34.32 4.07 -13.63
N ASN A 588 33.87 4.76 -12.58
CA ASN A 588 34.67 5.82 -11.96
C ASN A 588 35.93 5.28 -11.30
N GLU A 589 35.84 4.19 -10.51
CA GLU A 589 37.01 3.50 -9.94
C GLU A 589 37.99 3.06 -11.03
N ILE A 590 37.51 2.49 -12.13
CA ILE A 590 38.36 2.08 -13.25
C ILE A 590 39.05 3.29 -13.89
N MET A 591 38.33 4.39 -14.09
CA MET A 591 38.89 5.61 -14.65
C MET A 591 40.00 6.19 -13.76
N ASP A 592 39.74 6.26 -12.45
CA ASP A 592 40.69 6.79 -11.47
C ASP A 592 41.94 5.88 -11.37
N LEU A 593 41.78 4.55 -11.38
CA LEU A 593 42.89 3.58 -11.26
C LEU A 593 43.81 3.53 -12.48
N TYR A 594 43.26 3.71 -13.68
CA TYR A 594 44.02 3.53 -14.93
C TYR A 594 44.25 4.84 -15.67
N GLY A 595 44.00 5.99 -15.05
CA GLY A 595 44.17 7.31 -15.68
C GLY A 595 43.35 7.44 -16.97
N LEU A 596 42.06 7.11 -16.90
CA LEU A 596 41.15 7.18 -18.05
C LEU A 596 40.11 8.28 -17.84
N LYS A 597 39.58 8.81 -18.94
CA LYS A 597 38.44 9.72 -18.92
C LYS A 597 37.34 9.30 -19.88
N LYS A 598 36.11 9.64 -19.50
CA LYS A 598 34.93 9.46 -20.35
C LYS A 598 34.54 10.80 -20.98
N VAL A 599 34.58 10.85 -22.31
CA VAL A 599 34.27 12.06 -23.08
C VAL A 599 33.21 11.79 -24.13
N LYS A 600 32.45 12.82 -24.49
CA LYS A 600 31.58 12.76 -25.66
C LYS A 600 32.44 12.96 -26.90
N ALA A 601 32.48 11.97 -27.79
CA ALA A 601 33.27 12.04 -29.02
C ALA A 601 32.75 13.18 -29.89
N ASN A 602 33.46 14.30 -29.98
CA ASN A 602 33.16 15.41 -30.88
C ASN A 602 33.66 15.11 -32.30
N LYS A 603 33.56 16.05 -33.24
CA LYS A 603 34.03 15.85 -34.63
C LYS A 603 35.51 15.45 -34.67
N ALA A 604 36.37 16.15 -33.94
CA ALA A 604 37.81 15.89 -33.89
C ALA A 604 38.13 14.48 -33.35
N LEU A 605 37.51 14.08 -32.23
CA LEU A 605 37.71 12.75 -31.65
C LEU A 605 37.20 11.63 -32.56
N LYS A 606 36.10 11.86 -33.30
CA LYS A 606 35.60 10.87 -34.26
C LYS A 606 36.56 10.69 -35.44
N GLU A 607 37.20 11.76 -35.89
CA GLU A 607 38.22 11.71 -36.93
C GLU A 607 39.49 11.00 -36.44
N GLN A 608 40.02 11.44 -35.28
CA GLN A 608 41.21 10.87 -34.64
C GLN A 608 41.11 9.36 -34.43
N TYR A 609 39.98 8.87 -33.91
CA TYR A 609 39.78 7.45 -33.61
C TYR A 609 38.98 6.70 -34.70
N HIS A 610 38.80 7.31 -35.87
CA HIS A 610 38.08 6.72 -37.01
C HIS A 610 36.69 6.14 -36.66
N ILE A 611 35.92 6.84 -35.83
CA ILE A 611 34.64 6.36 -35.28
C ILE A 611 33.51 6.51 -36.31
N LYS A 612 33.15 5.39 -36.96
CA LYS A 612 32.02 5.29 -37.89
C LYS A 612 30.70 4.99 -37.14
N SER A 613 30.13 6.00 -36.50
CA SER A 613 28.80 5.89 -35.87
C SER A 613 27.91 7.10 -36.16
N ASN A 614 26.60 6.90 -36.14
CA ASN A 614 25.63 8.00 -36.19
C ASN A 614 25.63 8.74 -34.84
N GLY A 615 25.76 10.07 -34.87
CA GLY A 615 25.84 10.92 -33.68
C GLY A 615 27.23 10.99 -33.03
N TYR A 616 27.25 11.40 -31.76
CA TYR A 616 28.46 11.65 -30.97
C TYR A 616 28.44 10.79 -29.69
N PRO A 617 28.94 9.53 -29.77
CA PRO A 617 28.87 8.59 -28.65
C PRO A 617 29.78 9.02 -27.49
N ASN A 618 29.51 8.50 -26.29
CA ASN A 618 30.47 8.60 -25.20
C ASN A 618 31.54 7.52 -25.37
N ILE A 619 32.80 7.91 -25.30
CA ILE A 619 33.98 7.05 -25.40
C ILE A 619 34.81 7.16 -24.13
N ILE A 620 35.52 6.09 -23.80
CA ILE A 620 36.52 6.02 -22.73
C ILE A 620 37.88 6.00 -23.42
N ILE A 621 38.76 6.92 -23.01
CA ILE A 621 40.10 7.11 -23.57
C ILE A 621 41.09 7.35 -22.42
N GLU A 622 42.39 7.29 -22.71
CA GLU A 622 43.42 7.68 -21.75
C GLU A 622 43.28 9.17 -21.40
N ASP A 623 43.42 9.48 -20.13
CA ASP A 623 43.51 10.86 -19.65
C ASP A 623 44.94 11.35 -19.81
N VAL A 624 45.28 11.69 -21.05
CA VAL A 624 46.53 12.38 -21.35
C VAL A 624 46.41 13.78 -20.76
N ALA A 625 47.05 13.98 -19.61
CA ALA A 625 47.19 15.28 -18.96
C ALA A 625 48.05 16.23 -19.81
#